data_AF-A0A517IAG2-F1
#
_entry.id   AF-A0A517IAG2-F1
#
_cell.length_a   1.000
_cell.length_b   1.000
_cell.length_c   1.000
_cell.angle_alpha   90.00
_cell.angle_beta   90.00
_cell.angle_gamma   90.00
#
_symmetry.space_group_name_H-M   'P 1'
#
loop_
_entity.id
_entity.type
_entity.pdbx_description
1 polymer ?
#
loop_
_entity_poly.entity_id
_entity_poly.type
_entity_poly.pdbx_seq_one_letter_code
_entity_poly.pdbx_strand_id
1 'polypeptide(L)' 'MERSFYYVVTWTEANALVRELSDRFIPFALVQSKKLNIPPNQIAIVFPDLNVRVYAVVRELFGGDGVPYPQ' A
#
# COMPACT_ATOMS: atom_id res chain seq x y z
N MET A 1 4.50 11.89 -7.14
CA MET A 1 4.46 10.42 -7.25
C MET A 1 3.17 10.06 -7.95
N GLU A 2 3.25 9.42 -9.12
CA GLU A 2 2.07 8.79 -9.73
C GLU A 2 1.69 7.57 -8.89
N ARG A 3 0.39 7.42 -8.60
CA ARG A 3 -0.13 6.32 -7.77
C ARG A 3 -0.51 5.18 -8.69
N SER A 4 0.07 4.00 -8.47
CA SER A 4 -0.08 2.84 -9.36
C SER A 4 -1.04 1.81 -8.78
N PHE A 5 -0.83 1.41 -7.52
CA PHE A 5 -1.65 0.40 -6.85
C PHE A 5 -1.70 0.65 -5.34
N TYR A 6 -2.59 -0.06 -4.65
CA TYR A 6 -2.76 0.07 -3.22
C TYR A 6 -3.24 -1.23 -2.56
N TYR A 7 -3.07 -1.29 -1.24
CA TYR A 7 -3.69 -2.30 -0.38
C TYR A 7 -4.53 -1.60 0.67
N VAL A 8 -5.65 -2.22 1.04
CA VAL A 8 -6.47 -1.75 2.14
C VAL A 8 -6.18 -2.63 3.35
N VAL A 9 -5.80 -1.99 4.46
CA VAL A 9 -5.45 -2.66 5.71
C VAL A 9 -6.13 -1.99 6.88
N THR A 10 -6.22 -2.70 8.00
CA THR A 10 -6.65 -2.09 9.27
C THR A 10 -5.58 -1.13 9.79
N TRP A 11 -5.98 -0.18 10.63
CA TRP A 11 -5.02 0.70 11.32
C TRP A 11 -3.97 -0.05 12.15
N THR A 12 -4.36 -1.18 12.74
CA THR A 12 -3.46 -2.01 13.54
C THR A 12 -2.36 -2.64 12.69
N GLU A 13 -2.72 -3.21 11.54
CA GLU A 13 -1.77 -3.80 10.57
C GLU A 13 -0.88 -2.73 9.94
N ALA A 14 -1.46 -1.55 9.64
CA ALA A 14 -0.75 -0.46 8.99
C ALA A 14 0.54 -0.07 9.74
N ASN A 15 0.53 -0.05 11.07
CA ASN A 15 1.71 0.33 11.85
C ASN A 15 2.89 -0.65 11.64
N ALA A 16 2.62 -1.95 11.62
CA ALA A 16 3.65 -2.96 11.39
C ALA A 16 4.18 -2.88 9.95
N LEU A 17 3.27 -2.77 8.98
CA LEU A 17 3.62 -2.68 7.55
C LEU A 17 4.39 -1.40 7.22
N VAL A 18 3.97 -0.25 7.75
CA VAL A 18 4.65 1.04 7.55
C VAL A 18 6.08 0.99 8.05
N ARG A 19 6.31 0.34 9.20
CA ARG A 19 7.65 0.15 9.74
C ARG A 19 8.51 -0.71 8.81
N GLU A 20 8.03 -1.88 8.41
CA GLU A 20 8.74 -2.77 7.48
C GLU A 20 9.07 -2.09 6.14
N LEU A 21 8.10 -1.34 5.58
CA LEU A 21 8.29 -0.60 4.33
C LEU A 21 9.34 0.52 4.48
N SER A 22 9.33 1.22 5.61
CA SER A 22 10.27 2.30 5.90
C SER A 22 11.69 1.76 6.11
N ASP A 23 11.83 0.67 6.88
CA ASP A 23 13.12 0.01 7.15
C ASP A 23 13.76 -0.51 5.84
N ARG A 24 12.93 -0.83 4.83
CA ARG A 24 13.34 -1.30 3.50
C ARG A 24 13.45 -0.18 2.46
N PHE A 25 13.24 1.08 2.85
CA PHE A 25 13.24 2.27 1.96
C PHE A 25 12.26 2.15 0.78
N ILE A 26 11.15 1.45 0.95
CA ILE A 26 10.13 1.28 -0.08
C ILE A 26 9.23 2.53 -0.08
N PRO A 27 9.00 3.19 -1.22
CA PRO A 27 8.15 4.38 -1.26
C PRO A 27 6.66 4.00 -1.15
N PHE A 28 5.95 4.64 -0.22
CA PHE A 28 4.50 4.47 -0.03
C PHE A 28 3.84 5.78 0.45
N ALA A 29 2.52 5.84 0.37
CA ALA A 29 1.71 6.90 0.96
C ALA A 29 0.47 6.32 1.65
N LEU A 30 0.16 6.80 2.86
CA LEU A 30 -1.09 6.46 3.54
C LEU A 30 -2.21 7.37 3.04
N VAL A 31 -3.31 6.78 2.57
CA VAL A 31 -4.43 7.50 1.97
C VAL A 31 -5.75 7.03 2.55
N GLN A 32 -6.54 7.98 3.05
CA GLN A 32 -7.97 7.82 3.32
C GLN A 32 -8.75 8.67 2.32
N SER A 33 -8.96 8.13 1.11
CA SER A 33 -9.67 8.84 0.04
C SER A 33 -11.04 8.24 -0.18
N LYS A 34 -12.06 9.10 -0.28
CA LYS A 34 -13.42 8.71 -0.67
C LYS A 34 -13.47 8.03 -2.05
N LYS A 35 -12.48 8.26 -2.91
CA LYS A 35 -12.36 7.63 -4.24
C LYS A 35 -12.05 6.13 -4.18
N LEU A 36 -11.42 5.65 -3.11
CA LEU A 36 -10.90 4.27 -3.01
C LEU A 36 -11.90 3.30 -2.35
N ASN A 37 -13.12 3.75 -2.06
CA ASN A 37 -14.16 2.99 -1.35
C ASN A 37 -13.63 2.20 -0.14
N ILE A 38 -12.78 2.85 0.67
CA ILE A 38 -12.14 2.23 1.83
C ILE A 38 -13.18 2.08 2.94
N PRO A 39 -13.36 0.87 3.51
CA PRO A 39 -14.25 0.66 4.64
C PRO A 39 -13.91 1.53 5.85
N PRO A 40 -14.89 1.79 6.74
CA PRO A 40 -14.61 2.42 8.03
C PRO A 40 -13.51 1.67 8.79
N ASN A 41 -12.65 2.40 9.51
CA ASN A 41 -11.52 1.88 10.29
C ASN A 41 -10.40 1.20 9.49
N GLN A 42 -10.37 1.40 8.18
CA GLN A 42 -9.27 0.98 7.33
C GLN A 42 -8.54 2.16 6.71
N ILE A 43 -7.35 1.89 6.18
CA ILE A 43 -6.52 2.85 5.46
C ILE A 43 -5.91 2.18 4.23
N ALA A 44 -5.73 2.95 3.15
CA ALA A 44 -5.02 2.46 2.00
C ALA A 44 -3.52 2.79 2.11
N ILE A 45 -2.67 1.79 1.91
CA ILE A 45 -1.24 1.99 1.65
C ILE A 45 -1.08 1.99 0.14
N VAL A 46 -0.72 3.16 -0.40
CA VAL A 46 -0.64 3.42 -1.84
C VAL A 46 0.81 3.44 -2.26
N PHE A 47 1.10 2.76 -3.37
CA PHE A 47 2.42 2.65 -3.93
C PHE A 47 2.51 3.36 -5.28
N PRO A 48 3.67 3.94 -5.61
CA PRO A 48 3.95 4.36 -6.98
C PRO A 48 4.19 3.14 -7.87
N ASP A 49 4.52 3.36 -9.14
CA ASP A 49 5.09 2.30 -9.94
C ASP A 49 6.40 1.82 -9.30
N LEU A 50 6.49 0.50 -9.07
CA LEU A 50 7.65 -0.13 -8.44
C LEU A 50 8.30 -1.05 -9.45
N ASN A 51 9.63 -1.12 -9.40
CA ASN A 51 10.33 -2.15 -10.16
C ASN A 51 9.89 -3.55 -9.68
N VAL A 52 9.98 -4.54 -10.57
CA VAL A 52 9.46 -5.90 -10.35
C VAL A 52 9.99 -6.57 -9.07
N ARG A 53 11.24 -6.29 -8.67
CA ARG A 53 11.83 -6.89 -7.47
C ARG A 53 11.22 -6.29 -6.21
N VAL A 54 11.08 -4.97 -6.16
CA VAL A 54 10.46 -4.29 -5.03
C VAL A 54 8.97 -4.64 -4.96
N TYR A 55 8.29 -4.73 -6.10
CA TYR A 55 6.91 -5.20 -6.16
C TYR A 55 6.76 -6.61 -5.60
N ALA A 56 7.65 -7.54 -5.95
CA ALA A 56 7.62 -8.91 -5.41
C ALA A 56 7.74 -8.93 -3.87
N VAL A 57 8.63 -8.11 -3.30
CA VAL A 57 8.75 -7.96 -1.83
C VAL A 57 7.47 -7.40 -1.22
N VAL A 58 6.87 -6.36 -1.83
CA VAL A 58 5.60 -5.80 -1.35
C VAL A 58 4.49 -6.84 -1.43
N ARG A 59 4.37 -7.56 -2.56
CA ARG A 59 3.38 -8.62 -2.74
C ARG A 59 3.49 -9.71 -1.67
N GLU A 60 4.71 -10.10 -1.30
CA GLU A 60 4.95 -11.08 -0.24
C GLU A 60 4.55 -10.53 1.14
N LEU A 61 4.92 -9.29 1.47
CA LEU A 61 4.55 -8.63 2.73
C LEU A 61 3.03 -8.53 2.93
N PHE A 62 2.29 -8.30 1.84
CA PHE A 62 0.84 -8.13 1.87
C PHE A 62 0.07 -9.44 1.56
N GLY A 63 0.78 -10.53 1.25
CA GLY A 63 0.18 -11.85 0.99
C GLY A 63 -0.66 -11.94 -0.30
N GLY A 64 -0.49 -11.01 -1.24
CA GLY A 64 -1.30 -10.96 -2.46
C GLY A 64 -0.99 -9.77 -3.36
N ASP A 65 -1.66 -9.73 -4.51
CA ASP A 65 -1.52 -8.65 -5.49
C ASP A 65 -2.29 -7.39 -5.07
N GLY A 66 -1.68 -6.22 -5.30
CA GLY A 66 -2.28 -4.93 -5.01
C GLY A 66 -3.41 -4.55 -5.96
N VAL A 67 -4.35 -3.75 -5.47
CA VAL A 67 -5.46 -3.24 -6.27
C VAL A 67 -4.99 -2.06 -7.12
N PRO A 68 -5.28 -2.03 -8.44
CA PRO A 68 -4.94 -0.90 -9.29
C PRO A 68 -5.56 0.41 -8.78
N TYR A 69 -4.77 1.48 -8.74
CA TYR A 69 -5.24 2.79 -8.32
C TYR A 69 -6.13 3.39 -9.42
N PRO A 70 -7.35 3.88 -9.11
CA PRO A 70 -8.23 4.49 -10.10
C PRO A 70 -7.63 5.80 -10.63
N GLN A 71 -7.62 5.97 -11.95
CA GLN A 71 -7.19 7.20 -12.61
C GLN A 71 -8.18 8.35 -12.36
#